data_AF-A0A8S0R2R8-F1
#
_entry.id   AF-A0A8S0R2R8-F1
#
_cell.length_a   1.000
_cell.length_b   1.000
_cell.length_c   1.000
_cell.angle_alpha   90.00
_cell.angle_beta   90.00
_cell.angle_gamma   90.00
#
_symmetry.space_group_name_H-M   'P 1'
#
loop_
_entity.id
_entity.type
_entity.pdbx_description
1 polymer ?
#
loop_
_entity_poly.entity_id
_entity_poly.type
_entity_poly.pdbx_seq_one_letter_code
_entity_poly.pdbx_strand_id
1 'polypeptide(L)' 'MELFLQYAVKRKAVGIWGCKDCGKVKAGGTCTLNTASVVTVKSTIRRLRKQIES' A
#
# COMPACT_ATOMS: atom_id res chain seq x y z
N MET A 1 9.04 -0.80 6.49
CA MET A 1 7.94 0.13 6.84
C MET A 1 6.54 -0.36 6.42
N GLU A 2 6.38 -1.24 5.42
CA GLU A 2 5.03 -1.72 5.01
C GLU A 2 4.40 -2.78 5.94
N LEU A 3 5.18 -3.49 6.75
CA LEU A 3 4.66 -4.57 7.63
C LEU A 3 3.84 -4.07 8.82
N PHE A 4 4.21 -2.93 9.43
CA PHE A 4 3.52 -2.42 10.63
C PHE A 4 2.15 -1.79 10.34
N LEU A 5 1.89 -1.43 9.08
CA LEU A 5 0.65 -0.78 8.66
C LEU A 5 -0.47 -1.76 8.28
N GLN A 6 -0.22 -3.05 8.05
CA GLN A 6 -1.31 -3.93 7.63
C GLN A 6 -2.35 -4.17 8.74
N TYR A 7 -1.91 -4.32 9.99
CA TYR A 7 -2.80 -4.69 11.09
C TYR A 7 -3.51 -3.49 11.72
N ALA A 8 -2.87 -2.31 11.74
CA ALA A 8 -3.42 -1.09 12.34
C ALA A 8 -4.37 -0.31 11.40
N VAL A 9 -4.37 -0.63 10.10
CA VAL A 9 -5.16 0.07 9.08
C VAL A 9 -6.49 -0.65 8.84
N LYS A 10 -7.60 0.07 9.06
CA LYS A 10 -8.96 -0.44 8.86
C LYS A 10 -9.64 0.25 7.68
N ARG A 11 -10.55 -0.46 7.01
CA ARG A 11 -11.32 0.10 5.87
C ARG A 11 -12.29 1.18 6.37
N LYS A 12 -12.26 2.36 5.74
CA LYS A 12 -13.20 3.47 6.01
C LYS A 12 -14.29 3.54 4.94
N ALA A 13 -13.93 3.33 3.68
CA ALA A 13 -14.86 3.26 2.55
C ALA A 13 -14.31 2.28 1.50
N VAL A 14 -15.05 2.04 0.41
CA VAL A 14 -14.52 1.31 -0.76
C VAL A 14 -13.22 1.97 -1.23
N GLY A 15 -12.12 1.20 -1.25
CA GLY A 15 -10.81 1.70 -1.69
C GLY A 15 -10.11 2.66 -0.72
N ILE A 16 -10.71 3.06 0.39
CA ILE A 16 -10.15 4.00 1.36
C ILE A 16 -9.88 3.30 2.69
N TRP A 17 -8.64 3.39 3.16
CA TRP A 17 -8.15 2.71 4.35
C TRP A 17 -7.50 3.70 5.31
N GLY A 18 -7.83 3.64 6.60
CA GLY A 18 -7.33 4.56 7.61
C GLY A 18 -6.71 3.84 8.81
N CYS A 19 -5.57 4.35 9.26
CA CYS A 19 -4.93 3.96 10.51
C CYS A 19 -5.44 4.85 11.65
N LYS A 20 -5.95 4.27 12.73
CA LYS A 20 -6.38 5.06 13.89
C LYS A 20 -5.17 5.58 14.67
N ASP A 21 -4.18 4.72 14.90
CA ASP A 21 -3.03 5.03 15.76
C ASP A 21 -2.09 6.06 15.13
N CYS A 22 -1.99 6.04 13.80
CA CYS A 22 -1.09 6.90 13.04
C CYS A 22 -1.80 8.02 12.27
N GLY A 23 -3.14 8.09 12.32
CA GLY A 23 -3.95 9.14 11.68
C GLY A 23 -3.90 9.17 10.13
N LYS A 24 -3.09 8.29 9.51
CA LYS A 24 -2.87 8.27 8.06
C LYS A 24 -4.01 7.57 7.32
N VAL A 25 -4.35 8.11 6.15
CA VAL A 25 -5.29 7.52 5.20
C VAL A 25 -4.53 7.10 3.95
N LYS A 26 -4.89 5.94 3.40
CA LYS A 26 -4.24 5.32 2.24
C LYS A 26 -5.30 4.80 1.28
N ALA A 27 -5.09 5.02 -0.01
CA ALA A 27 -5.84 4.34 -1.06
C ALA A 27 -5.36 2.88 -1.19
N GLY A 28 -6.29 1.95 -1.28
CA GLY A 28 -6.02 0.51 -1.36
C GLY A 28 -7.03 -0.19 -2.24
N GLY A 29 -7.00 -1.52 -2.22
CA GLY A 29 -8.00 -2.30 -2.93
C GLY A 29 -9.39 -2.15 -2.33
N THR A 30 -10.39 -2.58 -3.09
CA THR A 30 -11.80 -2.54 -2.69
C THR A 30 -12.08 -3.47 -1.51
N CYS A 31 -11.53 -4.69 -1.54
CA CYS A 31 -11.77 -5.71 -0.52
C CYS A 31 -10.57 -5.93 0.41
N THR A 32 -9.35 -5.77 -0.11
CA THR A 32 -8.10 -5.94 0.64
C THR A 32 -7.23 -4.68 0.49
N LEU A 33 -6.42 -4.34 1.50
CA LEU A 33 -5.57 -3.16 1.46
C LEU A 33 -4.59 -3.19 0.28
N ASN A 34 -3.98 -4.35 0.06
CA ASN A 34 -3.06 -4.61 -1.04
C ASN A 34 -3.62 -5.75 -1.91
N THR A 35 -3.76 -5.50 -3.21
CA THR A 35 -4.01 -6.54 -4.21
C THR A 35 -2.67 -7.08 -4.73
N ALA A 36 -2.67 -8.31 -5.25
CA ALA A 36 -1.47 -8.94 -5.84
C ALA A 36 -0.87 -8.07 -6.97
N SER A 37 -1.72 -7.46 -7.80
CA SER A 37 -1.30 -6.54 -8.86
C SER A 37 -0.49 -5.34 -8.33
N VAL A 38 -0.96 -4.71 -7.24
CA VAL A 38 -0.25 -3.57 -6.61
C VAL A 38 1.13 -4.00 -6.09
N VAL A 39 1.25 -5.22 -5.55
CA VAL A 39 2.54 -5.74 -5.07
C VAL A 39 3.52 -5.90 -6.24
N THR A 40 3.10 -6.48 -7.35
CA THR A 40 3.92 -6.66 -8.56
C THR A 40 4.29 -5.33 -9.21
N VAL A 41 3.36 -4.38 -9.27
CA VAL A 41 3.64 -3.05 -9.83
C VAL A 41 4.68 -2.33 -8.97
N LYS A 42 4.57 -2.38 -7.64
CA LYS A 42 5.57 -1.78 -6.73
C LYS A 42 6.96 -2.38 -6.90
N SER A 43 7.07 -3.71 -7.02
CA SER A 43 8.37 -4.36 -7.24
C SER A 43 8.96 -3.99 -8.60
N THR A 44 8.14 -3.91 -9.64
CA THR A 44 8.55 -3.48 -10.98
C THR A 44 9.04 -2.04 -10.99
N ILE A 45 8.27 -1.09 -10.43
CA ILE A 45 8.67 0.32 -10.33
C ILE A 45 9.99 0.45 -9.57
N ARG A 46 10.16 -0.27 -8.45
CA ARG A 46 11.41 -0.23 -7.69
C ARG A 46 12.59 -0.73 -8.51
N ARG A 47 12.41 -1.82 -9.28
CA ARG A 47 13.44 -2.35 -10.18
C ARG A 47 13.82 -1.33 -11.26
N LEU A 48 12.81 -0.73 -11.91
CA LEU A 48 13.02 0.27 -12.97
C LEU A 48 13.75 1.51 -12.45
N ARG A 49 13.38 2.03 -11.27
CA ARG A 49 14.08 3.17 -10.67
C ARG A 49 15.56 2.88 -10.39
N LYS A 50 15.89 1.66 -9.94
CA LYS A 50 17.28 1.25 -9.71
C LYS A 50 18.10 1.19 -11.02
N GLN A 51 17.45 0.90 -12.15
CA GLN A 51 18.11 0.89 -13.47
C GLN A 51 18.39 2.29 -14.01
N ILE A 52 17.65 3.31 -13.58
CA ILE A 52 17.79 4.70 -14.04
C ILE A 52 18.84 5.47 -13.23
N GLU A 53 18.98 5.16 -11.93
CA GLU A 53 19.93 5.80 -11.01
C GLU A 53 21.35 5.19 -11.07
N SER A 54 21.53 4.10 -11.82
CA SER A 54 22.83 3.41 -11.98
C SER A 54 23.49 3.78 -13.30
#